data_AF-A0A3A5AW31-F1
#
_entry.id   AF-A0A3A5AW31-F1
#
_cell.length_a   1.000
_cell.length_b   1.000
_cell.length_c   1.000
_cell.angle_alpha   90.00
_cell.angle_beta   90.00
_cell.angle_gamma   90.00
#
_symmetry.space_group_name_H-M   'P 1'
#
loop_
_entity.id
_entity.type
_entity.pdbx_description
1 polymer ?
#
loop_
_entity_poly.entity_id
_entity_poly.type
_entity_poly.pdbx_seq_one_letter_code
_entity_poly.pdbx_strand_id
1 'polypeptide(L)' 'WEGPLMTPADCYRFCLSNPHVDIVLTGPKNRRQLEENLSGVRQRGLLSAEEAAWMSELGDGVHQKSSRFTFRF' A
#
# COMPACT_ATOMS: atom_id res chain seq x y z
N TRP A 1 -1.20 -8.73 13.35
CA TRP A 1 -0.05 -8.03 12.75
C TRP A 1 0.74 -7.35 13.84
N GLU A 2 1.99 -7.78 14.04
CA GLU A 2 2.96 -7.20 15.00
C GLU A 2 4.23 -6.72 14.28
N GLY A 3 4.30 -6.85 12.95
CA GLY A 3 5.42 -6.41 12.13
C GLY A 3 5.37 -4.91 11.80
N PRO A 4 6.38 -4.38 11.09
CA PRO A 4 6.39 -2.99 10.66
C PRO A 4 5.18 -2.69 9.75
N LEU A 5 4.70 -1.44 9.80
CA LEU A 5 3.71 -0.96 8.84
C LEU A 5 4.40 -0.49 7.57
N MET A 6 3.71 -0.65 6.44
CA MET A 6 4.19 -0.17 5.16
C MET A 6 4.11 1.34 5.06
N THR A 7 5.05 1.93 4.32
CA THR A 7 5.01 3.35 4.01
C THR A 7 3.89 3.65 3.02
N PRO A 8 3.40 4.91 2.92
CA PRO A 8 2.42 5.27 1.89
C PRO A 8 2.89 4.94 0.47
N ALA A 9 4.18 5.12 0.18
CA ALA A 9 4.76 4.77 -1.11
C ALA A 9 4.69 3.26 -1.39
N ASP A 10 4.89 2.42 -0.38
CA ASP A 10 4.74 0.96 -0.52
C ASP A 10 3.30 0.54 -0.85
N CYS A 11 2.30 1.19 -0.23
CA CYS A 11 0.90 0.95 -0.56
C CYS A 11 0.58 1.27 -2.02
N TYR A 12 1.18 2.32 -2.59
CA TYR A 12 1.01 2.64 -4.01
C TYR A 12 1.75 1.67 -4.93
N ARG A 13 2.97 1.26 -4.57
CA ARG A 13 3.74 0.24 -5.30
C ARG A 13 2.98 -1.08 -5.37
N PHE A 14 2.33 -1.49 -4.28
CA PHE A 14 1.50 -2.68 -4.22
C PHE A 14 0.35 -2.66 -5.22
N CYS A 15 -0.42 -1.57 -5.21
CA CYS A 15 -1.51 -1.42 -6.16
C CYS A 15 -1.00 -1.47 -7.60
N LEU A 16 0.12 -0.80 -7.90
CA LEU A 16 0.72 -0.79 -9.24
C LEU A 16 1.37 -2.12 -9.65
N SER A 17 1.70 -3.01 -8.70
CA SER A 17 2.19 -4.36 -9.00
C SER A 17 1.10 -5.27 -9.55
N ASN A 18 -0.18 -4.92 -9.42
CA ASN A 18 -1.28 -5.67 -9.99
C ASN A 18 -1.44 -5.31 -11.48
N PRO A 19 -1.36 -6.28 -12.41
CA PRO A 19 -1.51 -6.02 -13.86
C PRO A 19 -2.89 -5.48 -14.25
N HIS A 20 -3.89 -5.54 -13.35
CA HIS A 20 -5.24 -5.00 -13.56
C HIS A 20 -5.40 -3.55 -13.05
N VAL A 21 -4.34 -2.91 -12.56
CA VAL A 21 -4.37 -1.54 -12.03
C VAL A 21 -3.49 -0.64 -12.90
N ASP A 22 -4.14 0.23 -13.66
CA ASP A 22 -3.44 1.18 -14.54
C ASP A 22 -3.03 2.48 -13.81
N ILE A 23 -3.82 2.90 -12.81
CA ILE A 23 -3.68 4.20 -12.15
C ILE A 23 -3.89 4.07 -10.64
N VAL A 24 -3.07 4.77 -9.87
CA VAL A 24 -3.22 4.91 -8.41
C VAL A 24 -3.22 6.38 -8.04
N LEU A 25 -4.23 6.80 -7.27
CA LEU A 25 -4.36 8.18 -6.78
C LEU A 25 -3.71 8.32 -5.42
N THR A 26 -2.80 9.29 -5.30
CA THR A 26 -2.18 9.62 -4.01
C THR A 26 -3.08 10.55 -3.21
N GLY A 27 -3.17 10.37 -1.88
CA GLY A 27 -3.95 11.22 -0.97
C GLY A 27 -3.09 12.03 0.01
N PRO A 28 -2.08 12.80 -0.43
CA PRO A 28 -1.19 13.55 0.46
C PRO A 28 -1.90 14.78 1.04
N LYS A 29 -1.58 15.11 2.30
CA LYS A 29 -2.07 16.32 2.96
C LYS A 29 -1.35 17.59 2.49
N ASN A 30 -0.13 17.45 1.99
CA ASN A 30 0.70 18.57 1.55
C ASN A 30 1.68 18.17 0.45
N ARG A 31 2.31 19.18 -0.17
CA ARG A 31 3.23 19.00 -1.29
C ARG A 31 4.45 18.13 -0.95
N ARG A 32 5.00 18.24 0.25
CA ARG A 32 6.16 17.42 0.67
C ARG A 32 5.82 15.93 0.67
N GLN A 33 4.65 15.57 1.22
CA GLN A 33 4.18 14.18 1.19
C GLN A 33 3.95 13.67 -0.24
N LEU A 34 3.45 14.53 -1.14
CA LEU A 34 3.33 14.18 -2.55
C LEU A 34 4.70 13.86 -3.17
N GLU A 35 5.70 14.73 -2.94
CA GLU A 35 7.06 14.55 -3.45
C GLU A 35 7.72 13.27 -2.88
N GLU A 36 7.54 13.00 -1.59
CA GLU A 36 7.99 11.77 -0.92
C GLU A 36 7.35 10.51 -1.54
N ASN A 37 6.02 10.53 -1.74
CA ASN A 37 5.30 9.41 -2.35
C ASN A 37 5.76 9.15 -3.79
N LEU A 38 5.89 10.20 -4.60
CA LEU A 38 6.31 10.08 -6.01
C LEU A 38 7.76 9.62 -6.12
N SER A 39 8.66 10.15 -5.29
CA SER A 39 10.06 9.71 -5.28
C SER A 39 10.21 8.26 -4.84
N GLY A 40 9.50 7.85 -3.79
CA GLY A 40 9.51 6.47 -3.29
C GLY A 40 8.98 5.44 -4.29
N VAL A 41 7.95 5.80 -5.07
CA VAL A 41 7.44 4.94 -6.17
C VAL A 41 8.44 4.85 -7.31
N ARG A 42 9.00 6.00 -7.75
CA ARG A 42 9.94 6.04 -8.89
C ARG A 42 11.25 5.32 -8.61
N GLN A 43 11.79 5.43 -7.39
CA GLN A 43 13.10 4.88 -7.06
C GLN A 43 13.07 3.37 -6.80
N ARG A 44 12.00 2.86 -6.20
CA ARG A 44 11.91 1.45 -5.78
C ARG A 44 11.12 0.57 -6.76
N GLY A 45 10.42 1.16 -7.73
CA GLY A 45 9.68 0.42 -8.75
C GLY A 45 8.52 -0.41 -8.17
N LEU A 46 8.16 -1.48 -8.85
CA LEU A 46 7.15 -2.43 -8.37
C LEU A 46 7.66 -3.23 -7.16
N LEU A 47 6.75 -3.85 -6.41
CA LEU A 47 7.16 -4.77 -5.33
C LEU A 47 7.84 -6.02 -5.90
N SER A 48 8.85 -6.51 -5.18
CA SER A 48 9.39 -7.86 -5.37
C SER A 48 8.39 -8.92 -4.90
N ALA A 49 8.64 -10.19 -5.24
CA ALA A 49 7.81 -11.30 -4.78
C ALA A 49 7.80 -11.43 -3.24
N GLU A 50 8.92 -11.15 -2.58
CA GLU A 50 9.04 -11.16 -1.12
C GLU A 50 8.22 -10.03 -0.48
N GLU A 51 8.34 -8.81 -1.03
CA GLU A 51 7.57 -7.66 -0.56
C GLU A 51 6.06 -7.88 -0.77
N ALA A 52 5.66 -8.53 -1.86
CA ALA A 52 4.26 -8.85 -2.15
C ALA A 52 3.69 -9.92 -1.21
N ALA A 53 4.48 -10.96 -0.89
CA ALA A 53 4.10 -11.99 0.08
C ALA A 53 3.89 -11.36 1.46
N TRP A 54 4.84 -10.53 1.89
CA TRP A 54 4.75 -9.78 3.14
C TRP A 54 3.50 -8.87 3.20
N MET A 55 3.18 -8.17 2.11
CA MET A 55 2.00 -7.32 2.06
C MET A 55 0.68 -8.10 2.13
N SER A 56 0.66 -9.30 1.57
CA SER A 56 -0.50 -10.20 1.66
C SER A 56 -0.74 -10.66 3.09
N GLU A 57 0.31 -11.06 3.82
CA GLU A 57 0.24 -11.43 5.24
C GLU A 57 -0.22 -10.26 6.14
N LEU A 58 0.28 -9.05 5.87
CA LEU A 58 -0.16 -7.84 6.56
C LEU A 58 -1.66 -7.60 6.31
N GLY A 59 -2.10 -7.72 5.05
CA GLY A 59 -3.51 -7.60 4.65
C GLY A 59 -4.41 -8.60 5.35
N ASP A 60 -4.04 -9.88 5.39
CA ASP A 60 -4.77 -10.93 6.11
C ASP A 60 -4.89 -10.62 7.60
N GLY A 61 -3.79 -10.17 8.22
CA GLY A 61 -3.77 -9.77 9.63
C GLY A 61 -4.68 -8.59 9.94
N VAL A 62 -4.86 -7.66 8.99
CA VAL A 62 -5.83 -6.56 9.10
C VAL A 62 -7.25 -7.08 8.91
N HIS A 63 -7.48 -7.88 7.87
CA HIS A 63 -8.81 -8.38 7.49
C HIS A 63 -9.47 -9.20 8.63
N GLN A 64 -8.69 -10.09 9.26
CA GLN A 64 -9.13 -10.87 10.41
C GLN A 64 -9.55 -9.98 11.59
N LYS A 65 -8.80 -8.89 11.84
CA LYS A 65 -9.09 -7.92 12.91
C LYS A 65 -10.21 -6.96 12.54
N SER A 66 -10.46 -6.70 11.25
CA SER A 66 -11.43 -5.73 10.76
C SER A 66 -12.87 -6.24 10.66
N SER A 67 -13.15 -7.47 11.10
CA SER A 67 -14.50 -8.09 11.13
C SER A 67 -15.57 -7.30 11.91
N ARG A 68 -15.24 -6.13 12.47
CA ARG A 68 -16.15 -5.22 13.20
C ARG A 68 -16.56 -3.94 12.47
N PHE A 69 -16.11 -3.67 11.26
CA PHE A 69 -16.57 -2.49 10.50
C PHE A 69 -17.32 -2.89 9.23
N THR A 70 -18.58 -3.31 9.40
CA THR A 70 -19.54 -3.28 8.31
C THR A 70 -19.77 -1.81 7.96
N PHE A 71 -19.17 -1.33 6.88
CA PHE A 71 -19.66 -0.13 6.20
C PHE A 71 -21.04 -0.46 5.64
N ARG A 72 -22.06 -0.30 6.49
CA ARG A 72 -23.44 -0.12 6.06
C ARG A 72 -23.51 1.27 5.44
N PHE A 73 -23.58 1.31 4.11
CA PHE A 73 -24.12 2.45 3.38
C PHE A 73 -25.62 2.59 3.68
#